data_AF-A0A9P1CAY4-F1
#
_entry.id   AF-A0A9P1CAY4-F1
#
_cell.length_a   1.000
_cell.length_b   1.000
_cell.length_c   1.000
_cell.angle_alpha   90.00
_cell.angle_beta   90.00
_cell.angle_gamma   90.00
#
_symmetry.space_group_name_H-M   'P 1'
#
loop_
_entity.id
_entity.type
_entity.pdbx_description
1 polymer ?
#
loop_
_entity_poly.entity_id
_entity_poly.type
_entity_poly.pdbx_seq_one_letter_code
_entity_poly.pdbx_strand_id
1 'polypeptide(L)'
;MCRSKEAWEHFIFVPLPQSRVKTSIVPRVQHRRVDESSTALQDAVMALGLAGAGAVGTMLAPSAAFMKLAMMVPPPPSLPPPAPPLSAATAIATPQQFSLLDTLLPNFNTDTFIWRVSMLQITEYVGSLLLGSAYGSPKLCSLYLLGASWGPAIAQGAVWRLMLPMMLHANALHIFFNLFFQMRIGFDMEKQFGRRKFCLLYMFCGFLGNLISVAVDPMKLAVGASTSGFGLLGVWAAEVLLTWDLLGESRSRIFLWFAFMCTSCIMMSTISPNVDFVGHFAGMLAGFLLAIILADMQEEHQPPWYNKAKLTAKNVTALIVILSLVRAITLGPDGPIPYCGTIFHPRRLPF
;
A
#
# COMPACT_ATOMS: atom_id res chain seq x y z
N MET A 1 21.06 -18.90 19.12
CA MET A 1 19.93 -19.58 18.44
C MET A 1 19.36 -18.64 17.39
N CYS A 2 19.73 -18.86 16.13
CA CYS A 2 19.22 -18.13 14.98
C CYS A 2 17.69 -18.29 14.87
N ARG A 3 16.94 -17.18 14.87
CA ARG A 3 15.60 -17.15 14.29
C ARG A 3 15.70 -16.60 12.87
N SER A 4 14.92 -17.24 12.01
CA SER A 4 15.05 -17.32 10.56
C SER A 4 14.84 -16.00 9.83
N LYS A 5 15.37 -15.96 8.62
CA LYS A 5 15.26 -14.93 7.58
C LYS A 5 13.82 -14.70 7.06
N GLU A 6 12.79 -15.05 7.81
CA GLU A 6 11.39 -15.11 7.34
C GLU A 6 10.54 -13.91 7.79
N ALA A 7 11.08 -12.99 8.59
CA ALA A 7 10.31 -11.84 9.07
C ALA A 7 10.05 -10.76 8.01
N TRP A 8 10.75 -10.80 6.87
CA TRP A 8 10.83 -9.66 5.94
C TRP A 8 10.02 -9.81 4.64
N GLU A 9 9.55 -11.02 4.29
CA GLU A 9 8.71 -11.23 3.08
C GLU A 9 7.28 -10.69 3.22
N HIS A 10 6.89 -10.21 4.41
CA HIS A 10 5.54 -9.76 4.71
C HIS A 10 5.36 -8.23 4.84
N PHE A 11 6.42 -7.44 4.63
CA PHE A 11 6.40 -5.97 4.79
C PHE A 11 6.17 -5.19 3.49
N ILE A 12 5.93 -5.87 2.37
CA ILE A 12 5.74 -5.22 1.08
C ILE A 12 4.37 -5.57 0.54
N PHE A 13 3.60 -4.55 0.16
CA PHE A 13 2.28 -4.63 -0.52
C PHE A 13 2.30 -5.44 -1.84
N VAL A 14 3.43 -6.06 -2.19
CA VAL A 14 3.67 -6.86 -3.39
C VAL A 14 4.52 -8.07 -2.99
N PRO A 15 4.07 -9.32 -3.19
CA PRO A 15 4.91 -10.49 -2.97
C PRO A 15 6.16 -10.41 -3.85
N LEU A 16 7.34 -10.55 -3.24
CA LEU A 16 8.58 -10.64 -3.99
C LEU A 16 8.55 -11.88 -4.89
N PRO A 17 8.93 -11.78 -6.18
CA PRO A 17 9.11 -12.97 -7.00
C PRO A 17 10.25 -13.81 -6.39
N GLN A 18 9.95 -15.04 -5.99
CA GLN A 18 10.96 -15.99 -5.52
C GLN A 18 11.91 -16.35 -6.67
N SER A 19 12.98 -15.57 -6.86
CA SER A 19 14.12 -16.03 -7.65
C SER A 19 14.93 -16.97 -6.75
N ARG A 20 14.81 -18.28 -7.01
CA ARG A 20 15.82 -19.25 -6.56
C ARG A 20 17.13 -18.91 -7.26
N VAL A 21 17.91 -18.03 -6.69
CA VAL A 21 19.30 -17.85 -7.10
C VAL A 21 20.07 -19.04 -6.52
N LYS A 22 20.19 -20.09 -7.33
CA LYS A 22 21.23 -21.10 -7.16
C LYS A 22 22.58 -20.36 -7.20
N THR A 23 23.33 -20.44 -6.12
CA THR A 23 24.73 -20.04 -6.04
C THR A 23 25.54 -20.84 -7.05
N SER A 24 25.72 -20.29 -8.26
CA SER A 24 26.75 -20.77 -9.18
C SER A 24 28.00 -19.92 -8.98
N ILE A 25 29.02 -20.56 -8.44
CA ILE A 25 30.39 -20.06 -8.36
C ILE A 25 30.84 -19.71 -9.79
N VAL A 26 31.14 -18.43 -10.05
CA VAL A 26 31.75 -17.97 -11.30
C VAL A 26 33.26 -17.95 -11.11
N PRO A 27 34.08 -18.61 -11.96
CA PRO A 27 35.52 -18.52 -11.88
C PRO A 27 36.01 -17.16 -12.36
N ARG A 28 36.94 -16.61 -11.59
CA ARG A 28 37.63 -15.34 -11.82
C ARG A 28 38.46 -15.40 -13.10
N VAL A 29 38.03 -14.72 -14.17
CA VAL A 29 38.86 -14.50 -15.37
C VAL A 29 39.64 -13.20 -15.20
N GLN A 30 40.96 -13.31 -15.15
CA GLN A 30 41.89 -12.18 -15.27
C GLN A 30 41.84 -11.66 -16.70
N HIS A 31 41.53 -10.38 -16.89
CA HIS A 31 41.81 -9.70 -18.15
C HIS A 31 42.86 -8.61 -17.98
N ARG A 32 43.87 -8.77 -18.82
CA ARG A 32 45.09 -8.00 -19.03
C ARG A 32 44.75 -6.64 -19.64
N ARG A 33 45.42 -5.59 -19.16
CA ARG A 33 45.42 -4.23 -19.70
C ARG A 33 45.97 -4.22 -21.14
N VAL A 34 45.29 -3.54 -22.07
CA VAL A 34 45.88 -2.98 -23.31
C VAL A 34 45.17 -1.65 -23.62
N ASP A 35 45.97 -0.67 -23.97
CA ASP A 35 45.70 0.77 -24.09
C ASP A 35 44.88 1.20 -25.33
N GLU A 36 44.47 2.46 -25.25
CA GLU A 36 43.78 3.34 -26.19
C GLU A 36 44.41 3.40 -27.61
N SER A 37 43.55 3.48 -28.64
CA SER A 37 43.71 4.44 -29.73
C SER A 37 42.44 4.54 -30.59
N SER A 38 42.20 5.75 -31.04
CA SER A 38 40.99 6.32 -31.62
C SER A 38 40.85 6.09 -33.14
N THR A 39 39.59 6.12 -33.59
CA THR A 39 39.10 6.68 -34.88
C THR A 39 39.70 6.16 -36.19
N ALA A 40 38.91 5.40 -36.96
CA ALA A 40 38.61 5.65 -38.39
C ALA A 40 37.80 4.48 -38.98
N LEU A 41 36.99 4.77 -40.01
CA LEU A 41 36.16 3.87 -40.81
C LEU A 41 34.75 3.51 -40.28
N GLN A 42 33.99 4.55 -39.94
CA GLN A 42 32.74 4.77 -40.67
C GLN A 42 33.09 5.05 -42.15
N ASP A 43 32.35 4.45 -43.08
CA ASP A 43 32.39 4.65 -44.55
C ASP A 43 33.10 3.58 -45.40
N ALA A 44 32.39 2.46 -45.60
CA ALA A 44 32.40 1.67 -46.85
C ALA A 44 31.14 0.78 -46.85
N VAL A 45 29.94 1.36 -47.04
CA VAL A 45 29.24 1.43 -48.35
C VAL A 45 29.03 0.00 -48.91
N MET A 46 27.84 -0.58 -48.72
CA MET A 46 26.73 -0.49 -49.68
C MET A 46 27.17 -0.73 -51.14
N ALA A 47 27.49 -1.97 -51.51
CA ALA A 47 27.33 -2.44 -52.88
C ALA A 47 27.37 -3.97 -52.97
N LEU A 48 26.47 -4.51 -53.80
CA LEU A 48 26.54 -5.81 -54.48
C LEU A 48 26.07 -7.05 -53.71
N GLY A 49 24.74 -7.13 -53.56
CA GLY A 49 24.02 -8.39 -53.74
C GLY A 49 23.42 -8.45 -55.16
N LEU A 50 23.67 -9.56 -55.88
CA LEU A 50 22.90 -10.20 -56.96
C LEU A 50 23.79 -10.77 -58.09
N ALA A 51 23.30 -11.88 -58.66
CA ALA A 51 23.83 -12.71 -59.75
C ALA A 51 24.96 -13.67 -59.32
N GLY A 52 24.95 -14.96 -59.65
CA GLY A 52 24.16 -15.71 -60.62
C GLY A 52 25.00 -16.93 -61.04
N ALA A 53 24.34 -18.06 -61.19
CA ALA A 53 24.85 -19.38 -61.52
C ALA A 53 25.93 -19.47 -62.62
N GLY A 54 26.78 -20.51 -62.53
CA GLY A 54 27.19 -21.26 -63.74
C GLY A 54 28.63 -21.76 -63.81
N ALA A 55 28.76 -23.10 -63.84
CA ALA A 55 29.76 -23.91 -64.55
C ALA A 55 31.18 -24.06 -63.93
N VAL A 56 31.53 -25.23 -63.37
CA VAL A 56 32.07 -26.46 -64.00
C VAL A 56 33.60 -26.48 -63.97
N GLY A 57 34.16 -27.52 -63.34
CA GLY A 57 35.60 -27.79 -63.31
C GLY A 57 35.95 -28.99 -62.44
N THR A 58 35.58 -30.19 -62.90
CA THR A 58 36.07 -31.49 -62.43
C THR A 58 37.60 -31.58 -62.52
N MET A 59 38.28 -32.19 -61.54
CA MET A 59 39.22 -33.30 -61.74
C MET A 59 39.83 -33.86 -60.43
N LEU A 60 39.55 -35.15 -60.21
CA LEU A 60 40.46 -36.23 -59.76
C LEU A 60 41.12 -36.18 -58.35
N ALA A 61 40.73 -37.17 -57.54
CA ALA A 61 41.40 -37.70 -56.35
C ALA A 61 42.59 -38.62 -56.73
N PRO A 62 43.20 -39.40 -55.82
CA PRO A 62 43.84 -39.10 -54.53
C PRO A 62 45.31 -39.58 -54.51
N SER A 63 46.12 -39.20 -53.53
CA SER A 63 47.38 -39.90 -53.23
C SER A 63 47.44 -40.40 -51.79
N ALA A 64 47.82 -41.66 -51.67
CA ALA A 64 47.85 -42.46 -50.47
C ALA A 64 49.24 -42.41 -49.82
N ALA A 65 49.30 -41.98 -48.56
CA ALA A 65 50.25 -42.37 -47.52
C ALA A 65 49.87 -41.51 -46.29
N PHE A 66 49.16 -42.03 -45.29
CA PHE A 66 49.75 -42.91 -44.30
C PHE A 66 48.62 -43.66 -43.57
N MET A 67 48.54 -44.96 -43.83
CA MET A 67 47.75 -45.89 -43.05
C MET A 67 48.71 -46.55 -42.06
N LYS A 68 48.59 -46.21 -40.77
CA LYS A 68 48.80 -47.07 -39.58
C LYS A 68 49.05 -46.21 -38.33
N LEU A 69 47.99 -45.94 -37.57
CA LEU A 69 47.88 -46.42 -36.19
C LEU A 69 46.42 -46.29 -35.72
N ALA A 70 45.63 -47.31 -36.06
CA ALA A 70 44.45 -47.63 -35.28
C ALA A 70 44.96 -48.26 -33.97
N MET A 71 44.54 -47.73 -32.82
CA MET A 71 44.18 -48.43 -31.58
C MET A 71 44.20 -47.43 -30.42
N MET A 72 43.04 -46.80 -30.16
CA MET A 72 42.53 -46.33 -28.86
C MET A 72 41.29 -45.45 -29.14
N VAL A 73 40.22 -46.09 -29.64
CA VAL A 73 38.88 -45.49 -29.67
C VAL A 73 38.11 -46.09 -28.48
N PRO A 74 37.68 -45.29 -27.48
CA PRO A 74 36.81 -45.79 -26.43
C PRO A 74 35.46 -46.21 -27.03
N PRO A 75 34.76 -47.19 -26.43
CA PRO A 75 33.47 -47.64 -26.95
C PRO A 75 32.47 -46.47 -26.96
N PRO A 76 31.53 -46.46 -27.92
CA PRO A 76 30.49 -45.44 -27.95
C PRO A 76 29.68 -45.49 -26.65
N PRO A 77 29.27 -44.32 -26.11
CA PRO A 77 28.44 -44.29 -24.91
C PRO A 77 27.16 -45.09 -25.15
N SER A 78 26.83 -45.96 -24.20
CA SER A 78 25.57 -46.71 -24.18
C SER A 78 24.39 -45.76 -24.37
N LEU A 79 23.47 -46.12 -25.28
CA LEU A 79 22.22 -45.38 -25.46
C LEU A 79 21.54 -45.19 -24.10
N PRO A 80 21.06 -43.98 -23.78
CA PRO A 80 20.28 -43.77 -22.57
C PRO A 80 19.05 -44.70 -22.60
N PRO A 81 18.61 -45.21 -21.44
CA PRO A 81 17.42 -46.05 -21.37
C PRO A 81 16.22 -45.33 -22.00
N PRO A 82 15.27 -46.07 -22.60
CA PRO A 82 14.08 -45.47 -23.19
C PRO A 82 13.35 -44.63 -22.14
N ALA A 83 12.94 -43.44 -22.54
CA ALA A 83 12.18 -42.55 -21.69
C ALA A 83 10.99 -43.31 -21.07
N PRO A 84 10.70 -43.11 -19.77
CA PRO A 84 9.52 -43.72 -19.16
C PRO A 84 8.28 -43.34 -19.98
N PRO A 85 7.28 -44.23 -20.07
CA PRO A 85 6.07 -43.97 -20.84
C PRO A 85 5.48 -42.61 -20.41
N LEU A 86 4.97 -41.84 -21.38
CA LEU A 86 4.19 -40.62 -21.13
C LEU A 86 2.92 -40.98 -20.34
N SER A 87 3.11 -41.20 -19.05
CA SER A 87 2.10 -41.28 -18.00
C SER A 87 2.57 -40.42 -16.82
N ALA A 88 3.19 -39.29 -17.12
CA ALA A 88 3.00 -38.13 -16.28
C ALA A 88 1.76 -37.46 -16.85
N ALA A 89 0.63 -37.63 -16.16
CA ALA A 89 -0.50 -36.75 -16.34
C ALA A 89 0.06 -35.33 -16.41
N THR A 90 -0.06 -34.68 -17.56
CA THR A 90 0.01 -33.24 -17.64
C THR A 90 -1.07 -32.80 -16.69
N ALA A 91 -0.71 -32.54 -15.43
CA ALA A 91 -1.54 -31.78 -14.53
C ALA A 91 -1.66 -30.44 -15.25
N ILE A 92 -2.71 -30.30 -16.06
CA ILE A 92 -3.21 -29.02 -16.49
C ILE A 92 -3.30 -28.27 -15.17
N ALA A 93 -2.40 -27.32 -14.96
CA ALA A 93 -2.49 -26.44 -13.81
C ALA A 93 -3.88 -25.83 -13.94
N THR A 94 -4.80 -26.29 -13.07
CA THR A 94 -6.14 -25.74 -13.01
C THR A 94 -5.96 -24.23 -12.91
N PRO A 95 -6.59 -23.43 -13.80
CA PRO A 95 -6.45 -21.99 -13.74
C PRO A 95 -6.74 -21.60 -12.29
N GLN A 96 -5.76 -20.97 -11.65
CA GLN A 96 -5.87 -20.58 -10.25
C GLN A 96 -7.10 -19.66 -10.18
N GLN A 97 -8.21 -20.19 -9.67
CA GLN A 97 -9.46 -19.44 -9.56
C GLN A 97 -9.22 -18.37 -8.50
N PHE A 98 -8.73 -17.21 -8.92
CA PHE A 98 -8.69 -16.05 -8.06
C PHE A 98 -10.13 -15.68 -7.74
N SER A 99 -10.51 -15.77 -6.48
CA SER A 99 -11.81 -15.25 -6.04
C SER A 99 -11.82 -13.74 -6.30
N LEU A 100 -12.97 -13.21 -6.74
CA LEU A 100 -13.17 -11.75 -6.79
C LEU A 100 -12.85 -11.12 -5.42
N LEU A 101 -13.19 -11.84 -4.34
CA LEU A 101 -12.89 -11.41 -2.98
C LEU A 101 -11.39 -11.30 -2.72
N ASP A 102 -10.58 -12.25 -3.18
CA ASP A 102 -9.12 -12.21 -3.02
C ASP A 102 -8.47 -11.07 -3.80
N THR A 103 -9.11 -10.67 -4.91
CA THR A 103 -8.65 -9.55 -5.74
C THR A 103 -9.02 -8.20 -5.12
N LEU A 104 -10.26 -8.08 -4.61
CA LEU A 104 -10.77 -6.84 -4.04
C LEU A 104 -10.31 -6.60 -2.60
N LEU A 105 -10.22 -7.65 -1.78
CA LEU A 105 -9.94 -7.61 -0.35
C LEU A 105 -8.96 -8.74 0.01
N PRO A 106 -7.66 -8.59 -0.32
CA PRO A 106 -6.67 -9.61 0.04
C PRO A 106 -6.58 -9.78 1.55
N ASN A 107 -6.27 -10.99 1.98
CA ASN A 107 -6.20 -11.38 3.40
C ASN A 107 -7.50 -11.10 4.20
N PHE A 108 -8.65 -11.11 3.52
CA PHE A 108 -9.96 -11.00 4.18
C PHE A 108 -10.08 -11.99 5.35
N ASN A 109 -10.44 -11.46 6.52
CA ASN A 109 -10.64 -12.27 7.72
C ASN A 109 -11.64 -11.58 8.66
N THR A 110 -12.70 -12.29 9.03
CA THR A 110 -13.78 -11.78 9.88
C THR A 110 -13.40 -11.54 11.35
N ASP A 111 -12.29 -12.12 11.82
CA ASP A 111 -11.80 -11.94 13.19
C ASP A 111 -10.98 -10.67 13.41
N THR A 112 -10.65 -9.97 12.31
CA THR A 112 -9.90 -8.73 12.33
C THR A 112 -10.70 -7.57 12.93
N PHE A 113 -10.00 -6.64 13.55
CA PHE A 113 -10.54 -5.37 13.99
C PHE A 113 -11.12 -4.58 12.83
N ILE A 114 -10.45 -4.52 11.67
CA ILE A 114 -10.94 -3.75 10.52
C ILE A 114 -12.30 -4.23 10.02
N TRP A 115 -12.54 -5.56 10.02
CA TRP A 115 -13.86 -6.11 9.68
C TRP A 115 -14.91 -5.71 10.72
N ARG A 116 -14.59 -5.88 12.01
CA ARG A 116 -15.51 -5.59 13.12
C ARG A 116 -15.91 -4.12 13.16
N VAL A 117 -14.96 -3.19 12.97
CA VAL A 117 -15.26 -1.74 12.92
C VAL A 117 -16.05 -1.38 11.65
N SER A 118 -15.79 -2.05 10.52
CA SER A 118 -16.59 -1.88 9.30
C SER A 118 -18.05 -2.27 9.51
N MET A 119 -18.31 -3.40 10.18
CA MET A 119 -19.68 -3.82 10.48
C MET A 119 -20.38 -2.88 11.46
N LEU A 120 -19.64 -2.34 12.44
CA LEU A 120 -20.17 -1.32 13.35
C LEU A 120 -20.56 -0.04 12.58
N GLN A 121 -19.71 0.42 11.66
CA GLN A 121 -19.98 1.58 10.80
C GLN A 121 -21.21 1.38 9.91
N ILE A 122 -21.41 0.17 9.36
CA ILE A 122 -22.64 -0.16 8.62
C ILE A 122 -23.85 -0.07 9.54
N THR A 123 -23.75 -0.63 10.75
CA THR A 123 -24.84 -0.62 11.75
C THR A 123 -25.21 0.82 12.13
N GLU A 124 -24.21 1.65 12.43
CA GLU A 124 -24.41 3.08 12.76
C GLU A 124 -24.99 3.86 11.58
N TYR A 125 -24.55 3.59 10.36
CA TYR A 125 -25.13 4.22 9.17
C TYR A 125 -26.61 3.86 9.01
N VAL A 126 -26.99 2.59 9.14
CA VAL A 126 -28.40 2.17 9.12
C VAL A 126 -29.18 2.84 10.27
N GLY A 127 -28.64 2.85 11.49
CA GLY A 127 -29.25 3.53 12.64
C GLY A 127 -29.49 5.03 12.40
N SER A 128 -28.54 5.72 11.78
CA SER A 128 -28.66 7.13 11.44
C SER A 128 -29.74 7.41 10.39
N LEU A 129 -29.98 6.48 9.45
CA LEU A 129 -31.07 6.57 8.48
C LEU A 129 -32.44 6.41 9.14
N LEU A 130 -32.55 5.54 10.14
CA LEU A 130 -33.77 5.29 10.91
C LEU A 130 -34.16 6.48 11.79
N LEU A 131 -33.19 7.22 12.34
CA LEU A 131 -33.44 8.47 13.08
C LEU A 131 -33.97 9.60 12.18
N GLY A 132 -33.53 9.61 10.91
CA GLY A 132 -34.05 10.54 9.93
C GLY A 132 -33.17 10.57 8.68
N SER A 133 -33.79 10.40 7.52
CA SER A 133 -33.11 10.36 6.23
C SER A 133 -33.85 11.15 5.14
N ALA A 134 -33.11 11.48 4.09
CA ALA A 134 -33.61 11.98 2.82
C ALA A 134 -32.77 11.35 1.70
N TYR A 135 -33.40 10.73 0.71
CA TYR A 135 -32.72 10.13 -0.46
C TYR A 135 -31.55 9.20 -0.10
N GLY A 136 -31.70 8.36 0.92
CA GLY A 136 -30.64 7.44 1.38
C GLY A 136 -29.48 8.12 2.12
N SER A 137 -29.61 9.40 2.50
CA SER A 137 -28.62 10.13 3.30
C SER A 137 -29.19 10.49 4.66
N PRO A 138 -28.47 10.28 5.77
CA PRO A 138 -28.90 10.73 7.08
C PRO A 138 -29.03 12.25 7.13
N LYS A 139 -30.05 12.76 7.81
CA LYS A 139 -30.20 14.21 8.02
C LYS A 139 -29.09 14.74 8.91
N LEU A 140 -28.74 16.02 8.74
CA LEU A 140 -27.72 16.69 9.56
C LEU A 140 -27.99 16.53 11.06
N CYS A 141 -29.24 16.69 11.50
CA CYS A 141 -29.60 16.51 12.90
C CYS A 141 -29.43 15.07 13.40
N SER A 142 -29.67 14.05 12.57
CA SER A 142 -29.42 12.66 12.92
C SER A 142 -27.92 12.44 13.20
N LEU A 143 -27.06 12.93 12.30
CA LEU A 143 -25.60 12.84 12.47
C LEU A 143 -25.11 13.65 13.68
N TYR A 144 -25.64 14.86 13.87
CA TYR A 144 -25.29 15.70 15.01
C TYR A 144 -25.65 15.05 16.34
N LEU A 145 -26.85 14.47 16.46
CA LEU A 145 -27.30 13.78 17.67
C LEU A 145 -26.49 12.52 17.97
N LEU A 146 -26.03 11.81 16.93
CA LEU A 146 -25.18 10.63 17.05
C LEU A 146 -23.69 10.94 17.31
N GLY A 147 -23.30 12.21 17.34
CA GLY A 147 -21.96 12.60 17.74
C GLY A 147 -21.01 12.99 16.60
N ALA A 148 -21.55 13.50 15.48
CA ALA A 148 -20.73 14.16 14.46
C ALA A 148 -19.81 15.24 15.07
N SER A 149 -18.67 15.48 14.43
CA SER A 149 -17.69 16.45 14.90
C SER A 149 -18.28 17.84 14.81
N TRP A 150 -18.17 18.62 15.89
CA TRP A 150 -18.65 20.00 15.93
C TRP A 150 -17.87 20.80 16.97
N GLY A 151 -17.05 21.75 16.51
CA GLY A 151 -16.15 22.53 17.36
C GLY A 151 -16.85 23.22 18.54
N PRO A 152 -17.96 23.96 18.32
CA PRO A 152 -18.68 24.62 19.42
C PRO A 152 -19.19 23.66 20.50
N ALA A 153 -19.65 22.46 20.12
CA ALA A 153 -20.08 21.46 21.11
C ALA A 153 -18.88 20.85 21.86
N ILE A 154 -17.76 20.64 21.17
CA ILE A 154 -16.52 20.15 21.78
C ILE A 154 -15.99 21.16 22.80
N ALA A 155 -16.02 22.45 22.48
CA ALA A 155 -15.66 23.54 23.39
C ALA A 155 -16.54 23.57 24.66
N GLN A 156 -17.79 23.11 24.55
CA GLN A 156 -18.73 22.96 25.67
C GLN A 156 -18.63 21.60 26.39
N GLY A 157 -17.59 20.81 26.12
CA GLY A 157 -17.29 19.56 26.83
C GLY A 157 -17.76 18.28 26.13
N ALA A 158 -18.35 18.35 24.93
CA ALA A 158 -18.75 17.16 24.17
C ALA A 158 -17.58 16.45 23.48
N VAL A 159 -16.53 16.09 24.24
CA VAL A 159 -15.25 15.57 23.75
C VAL A 159 -15.35 14.24 23.00
N TRP A 160 -16.42 13.47 23.21
CA TRP A 160 -16.70 12.24 22.46
C TRP A 160 -16.87 12.49 20.95
N ARG A 161 -17.21 13.73 20.56
CA ARG A 161 -17.29 14.18 19.16
C ARG A 161 -15.93 14.25 18.46
N LEU A 162 -14.82 13.91 19.13
CA LEU A 162 -13.51 13.70 18.50
C LEU A 162 -13.31 12.24 18.03
N MET A 163 -14.11 11.30 18.54
CA MET A 163 -13.95 9.86 18.25
C MET A 163 -15.15 9.28 17.50
N LEU A 164 -16.38 9.58 17.95
CA LEU A 164 -17.60 9.08 17.32
C LEU A 164 -17.78 9.44 15.83
N PRO A 165 -17.26 10.56 15.30
CA PRO A 165 -17.39 10.85 13.87
C PRO A 165 -16.85 9.75 12.96
N MET A 166 -15.86 8.98 13.43
CA MET A 166 -15.27 7.85 12.70
C MET A 166 -16.26 6.71 12.40
N MET A 167 -17.41 6.69 13.08
CA MET A 167 -18.46 5.69 12.91
C MET A 167 -19.59 6.17 12.00
N LEU A 168 -19.71 7.48 11.80
CA LEU A 168 -20.82 8.12 11.11
C LEU A 168 -20.50 8.37 9.64
N HIS A 169 -21.51 8.33 8.76
CA HIS A 169 -21.31 8.55 7.33
C HIS A 169 -22.47 9.36 6.73
N ALA A 170 -22.11 10.27 5.82
CA ALA A 170 -23.05 11.24 5.26
C ALA A 170 -24.00 10.68 4.19
N ASN A 171 -23.61 9.62 3.49
CA ASN A 171 -24.40 8.99 2.42
C ASN A 171 -23.81 7.62 2.02
N ALA A 172 -24.51 6.91 1.14
CA ALA A 172 -24.20 5.54 0.73
C ALA A 172 -22.83 5.44 0.02
N LEU A 173 -22.51 6.37 -0.88
CA LEU A 173 -21.22 6.38 -1.56
C LEU A 173 -20.08 6.68 -0.58
N HIS A 174 -20.32 7.58 0.37
CA HIS A 174 -19.34 7.96 1.38
C HIS A 174 -18.98 6.76 2.26
N ILE A 175 -19.96 6.00 2.77
CA ILE A 175 -19.65 4.77 3.52
C ILE A 175 -19.00 3.71 2.63
N PHE A 176 -19.51 3.48 1.42
CA PHE A 176 -18.96 2.49 0.51
C PHE A 176 -17.46 2.68 0.28
N PHE A 177 -17.03 3.90 -0.11
CA PHE A 177 -15.63 4.17 -0.39
C PHE A 177 -14.75 4.11 0.86
N ASN A 178 -15.25 4.55 2.02
CA ASN A 178 -14.52 4.42 3.29
C ASN A 178 -14.28 2.96 3.65
N LEU A 179 -15.33 2.14 3.62
CA LEU A 179 -15.24 0.72 3.95
C LEU A 179 -14.34 -0.02 2.97
N PHE A 180 -14.50 0.22 1.66
CA PHE A 180 -13.66 -0.38 0.64
C PHE A 180 -12.19 -0.03 0.86
N PHE A 181 -11.87 1.26 0.99
CA PHE A 181 -10.50 1.74 1.15
C PHE A 181 -9.86 1.21 2.44
N GLN A 182 -10.55 1.34 3.57
CA GLN A 182 -10.01 0.92 4.86
C GLN A 182 -9.83 -0.59 4.94
N MET A 183 -10.73 -1.40 4.36
CA MET A 183 -10.59 -2.85 4.36
C MET A 183 -9.48 -3.29 3.40
N ARG A 184 -9.38 -2.66 2.21
CA ARG A 184 -8.35 -2.98 1.22
C ARG A 184 -6.94 -2.84 1.77
N ILE A 185 -6.69 -1.83 2.59
CA ILE A 185 -5.38 -1.56 3.21
C ILE A 185 -5.29 -2.21 4.60
N GLY A 186 -6.38 -2.17 5.36
CA GLY A 186 -6.40 -2.52 6.78
C GLY A 186 -6.27 -4.00 7.07
N PHE A 187 -6.74 -4.91 6.21
CA PHE A 187 -6.53 -6.36 6.44
C PHE A 187 -5.04 -6.71 6.43
N ASP A 188 -4.31 -6.21 5.43
CA ASP A 188 -2.87 -6.44 5.28
C ASP A 188 -2.10 -5.79 6.43
N MET A 189 -2.41 -4.53 6.76
CA MET A 189 -1.76 -3.84 7.87
C MET A 189 -2.07 -4.49 9.22
N GLU A 190 -3.30 -4.92 9.47
CA GLU A 190 -3.65 -5.57 10.74
C GLU A 190 -2.89 -6.89 10.92
N LYS A 191 -2.73 -7.65 9.84
CA LYS A 191 -1.91 -8.87 9.83
C LYS A 191 -0.44 -8.58 10.13
N GLN A 192 0.10 -7.49 9.58
CA GLN A 192 1.50 -7.08 9.77
C GLN A 192 1.78 -6.53 11.18
N PHE A 193 0.99 -5.56 11.64
CA PHE A 193 1.18 -4.91 12.94
C PHE A 193 0.65 -5.73 14.12
N GLY A 194 -0.26 -6.66 13.83
CA GLY A 194 -1.09 -7.33 14.82
C GLY A 194 -2.24 -6.44 15.32
N ARG A 195 -3.37 -7.08 15.62
CA ARG A 195 -4.64 -6.44 16.00
C ARG A 195 -4.54 -5.31 17.01
N ARG A 196 -3.75 -5.46 18.08
CA ARG A 196 -3.65 -4.46 19.16
C ARG A 196 -2.99 -3.16 18.67
N LYS A 197 -1.84 -3.26 18.00
CA LYS A 197 -1.12 -2.09 17.48
C LYS A 197 -1.92 -1.42 16.37
N PHE A 198 -2.50 -2.22 15.47
CA PHE A 198 -3.34 -1.71 14.39
C PHE A 198 -4.57 -0.96 14.91
N CYS A 199 -5.27 -1.50 15.90
CA CYS A 199 -6.40 -0.81 16.54
C CYS A 199 -5.98 0.56 17.11
N LEU A 200 -4.86 0.62 17.86
CA LEU A 200 -4.36 1.90 18.39
C LEU A 200 -3.97 2.88 17.28
N LEU A 201 -3.30 2.42 16.23
CA LEU A 201 -2.96 3.21 15.05
C LEU A 201 -4.22 3.80 14.41
N TYR A 202 -5.20 2.95 14.10
CA TYR A 202 -6.44 3.35 13.45
C TYR A 202 -7.21 4.39 14.28
N MET A 203 -7.38 4.14 15.59
CA MET A 203 -8.10 5.04 16.49
C MET A 203 -7.37 6.36 16.70
N PHE A 204 -6.04 6.32 16.85
CA PHE A 204 -5.24 7.52 17.05
C PHE A 204 -5.20 8.41 15.80
N CYS A 205 -5.09 7.83 14.61
CA CYS A 205 -5.13 8.59 13.36
C CYS A 205 -6.47 9.32 13.19
N GLY A 206 -7.58 8.63 13.47
CA GLY A 206 -8.91 9.23 13.37
C GLY A 206 -9.12 10.34 14.40
N PHE A 207 -8.74 10.08 15.67
CA PHE A 207 -8.78 11.07 16.74
C PHE A 207 -7.96 12.32 16.42
N LEU A 208 -6.69 12.16 16.04
CA LEU A 208 -5.80 13.29 15.79
C LEU A 208 -6.21 14.06 14.51
N GLY A 209 -6.69 13.34 13.49
CA GLY A 209 -7.30 13.95 12.30
C GLY A 209 -8.49 14.84 12.65
N ASN A 210 -9.44 14.32 13.44
CA ASN A 210 -10.62 15.08 13.88
C ASN A 210 -10.25 16.26 14.77
N LEU A 211 -9.27 16.08 15.67
CA LEU A 211 -8.80 17.13 16.57
C LEU A 211 -8.16 18.30 15.80
N ILE A 212 -7.29 18.01 14.83
CA ILE A 212 -6.67 19.04 14.00
C ILE A 212 -7.70 19.70 13.09
N SER A 213 -8.62 18.92 12.50
CA SER A 213 -9.73 19.46 11.71
C SER A 213 -10.53 20.50 12.50
N VAL A 214 -10.97 20.16 13.72
CA VAL A 214 -11.70 21.08 14.59
C VAL A 214 -10.87 22.29 15.01
N ALA A 215 -9.56 22.13 15.23
CA ALA A 215 -8.68 23.24 15.58
C ALA A 215 -8.54 24.27 14.44
N VAL A 216 -8.64 23.82 13.19
CA VAL A 216 -8.49 24.65 11.98
C VAL A 216 -9.83 25.18 11.47
N ASP A 217 -10.85 24.34 11.37
CA ASP A 217 -12.19 24.66 10.87
C ASP A 217 -13.27 24.16 11.85
N PRO A 218 -13.47 24.86 12.99
CA PRO A 218 -14.37 24.42 14.06
C PRO A 218 -15.84 24.41 13.66
N MET A 219 -16.20 25.13 12.59
CA MET A 219 -17.57 25.26 12.09
C MET A 219 -17.91 24.25 10.99
N LYS A 220 -17.00 23.32 10.71
CA LYS A 220 -17.24 22.21 9.79
C LYS A 220 -17.77 21.00 10.55
N LEU A 221 -19.00 20.61 10.22
CA LEU A 221 -19.54 19.35 10.70
C LEU A 221 -18.88 18.21 9.92
N ALA A 222 -18.12 17.36 10.61
CA ALA A 222 -17.39 16.26 10.00
C ALA A 222 -17.87 14.91 10.52
N VAL A 223 -17.93 13.94 9.61
CA VAL A 223 -18.22 12.52 9.84
C VAL A 223 -17.38 11.71 8.86
N GLY A 224 -17.13 10.45 9.18
CA GLY A 224 -16.47 9.50 8.29
C GLY A 224 -15.28 8.85 8.93
N ALA A 225 -15.04 7.59 8.56
CA ALA A 225 -13.85 6.83 8.92
C ALA A 225 -12.56 7.32 8.22
N SER A 226 -12.69 8.30 7.32
CA SER A 226 -11.65 8.69 6.38
C SER A 226 -10.43 9.29 7.07
N THR A 227 -10.57 9.95 8.22
CA THR A 227 -9.40 10.39 9.00
C THR A 227 -8.51 9.22 9.41
N SER A 228 -9.09 8.08 9.80
CA SER A 228 -8.35 6.83 10.04
C SER A 228 -7.85 6.19 8.76
N GLY A 229 -8.68 6.13 7.70
CA GLY A 229 -8.29 5.58 6.41
C GLY A 229 -7.07 6.29 5.81
N PHE A 230 -7.09 7.62 5.75
CA PHE A 230 -5.96 8.43 5.33
C PHE A 230 -4.76 8.26 6.28
N GLY A 231 -5.00 8.03 7.57
CA GLY A 231 -3.96 7.60 8.49
C GLY A 231 -3.26 6.31 8.07
N LEU A 232 -4.01 5.30 7.63
CA LEU A 232 -3.41 4.07 7.08
C LEU A 232 -2.58 4.36 5.83
N LEU A 233 -3.01 5.28 4.96
CA LEU A 233 -2.20 5.73 3.82
C LEU A 233 -0.88 6.39 4.28
N GLY A 234 -0.93 7.17 5.37
CA GLY A 234 0.25 7.77 6.00
C GLY A 234 1.20 6.72 6.60
N VAL A 235 0.66 5.67 7.23
CA VAL A 235 1.45 4.53 7.71
C VAL A 235 2.17 3.87 6.54
N TRP A 236 1.46 3.62 5.43
CA TRP A 236 2.07 3.04 4.24
C TRP A 236 3.17 3.92 3.64
N ALA A 237 2.97 5.24 3.64
CA ALA A 237 3.98 6.20 3.19
C ALA A 237 5.26 6.13 4.04
N ALA A 238 5.12 6.02 5.37
CA ALA A 238 6.25 5.87 6.29
C ALA A 238 6.98 4.54 6.08
N GLU A 239 6.25 3.44 5.86
CA GLU A 239 6.85 2.14 5.53
C GLU A 239 7.69 2.22 4.26
N VAL A 240 7.11 2.73 3.16
CA VAL A 240 7.83 2.90 1.88
C VAL A 240 9.09 3.75 2.05
N LEU A 241 9.03 4.81 2.85
CA LEU A 241 10.18 5.67 3.14
C LEU A 241 11.25 4.95 3.95
N LEU A 242 10.87 4.22 5.01
CA LEU A 242 11.80 3.54 5.90
C LEU A 242 12.46 2.32 5.22
N THR A 243 11.76 1.66 4.31
CA THR A 243 12.25 0.45 3.64
C THR A 243 12.69 0.70 2.20
N TRP A 244 12.85 1.96 1.77
CA TRP A 244 13.08 2.34 0.37
C TRP A 244 14.23 1.58 -0.30
N ASP A 245 15.32 1.38 0.43
CA ASP A 245 16.52 0.69 -0.05
C ASP A 245 16.34 -0.84 -0.13
N LEU A 246 15.38 -1.38 0.61
CA LEU A 246 15.05 -2.81 0.63
C LEU A 246 14.09 -3.21 -0.51
N LEU A 247 13.42 -2.25 -1.15
CA LEU A 247 12.39 -2.54 -2.16
C LEU A 247 12.94 -3.11 -3.48
N GLY A 248 14.23 -2.89 -3.78
CA GLY A 248 14.88 -3.35 -5.01
C GLY A 248 14.07 -3.00 -6.28
N GLU A 249 13.89 -3.99 -7.16
CA GLU A 249 13.13 -3.85 -8.42
C GLU A 249 11.63 -3.52 -8.23
N SER A 250 11.06 -3.79 -7.04
CA SER A 250 9.64 -3.50 -6.77
C SER A 250 9.38 -2.02 -6.51
N ARG A 251 10.43 -1.22 -6.28
CA ARG A 251 10.35 0.20 -5.92
C ARG A 251 9.48 1.02 -6.87
N SER A 252 9.72 0.93 -8.18
CA SER A 252 8.96 1.70 -9.18
C SER A 252 7.48 1.34 -9.18
N ARG A 253 7.16 0.05 -9.03
CA ARG A 253 5.78 -0.44 -8.98
C ARG A 253 5.06 0.06 -7.73
N ILE A 254 5.69 -0.05 -6.57
CA ILE A 254 5.14 0.41 -5.29
C ILE A 254 4.95 1.93 -5.32
N PHE A 255 5.93 2.67 -5.82
CA PHE A 255 5.83 4.11 -5.97
C PHE A 255 4.66 4.52 -6.88
N LEU A 256 4.49 3.87 -8.04
CA LEU A 256 3.37 4.14 -8.93
C LEU A 256 2.02 3.85 -8.29
N TRP A 257 1.89 2.72 -7.56
CA TRP A 257 0.67 2.40 -6.82
C TRP A 257 0.38 3.41 -5.70
N PHE A 258 1.41 3.78 -4.95
CA PHE A 258 1.30 4.79 -3.89
C PHE A 258 0.90 6.15 -4.48
N ALA A 259 1.54 6.59 -5.56
CA ALA A 259 1.21 7.83 -6.27
C ALA A 259 -0.22 7.81 -6.81
N PHE A 260 -0.68 6.69 -7.38
CA PHE A 260 -2.06 6.50 -7.83
C PHE A 260 -3.06 6.63 -6.67
N MET A 261 -2.78 5.98 -5.53
CA MET A 261 -3.66 6.06 -4.35
C MET A 261 -3.70 7.49 -3.79
N CYS A 262 -2.54 8.13 -3.59
CA CYS A 262 -2.46 9.52 -3.13
C CYS A 262 -3.22 10.48 -4.06
N THR A 263 -3.05 10.35 -5.38
CA THR A 263 -3.75 11.19 -6.37
C THR A 263 -5.25 10.97 -6.30
N SER A 264 -5.70 9.71 -6.23
CA SER A 264 -7.13 9.37 -6.11
C SER A 264 -7.74 9.94 -4.84
N CYS A 265 -7.05 9.80 -3.70
CA CYS A 265 -7.47 10.34 -2.41
C CYS A 265 -7.54 11.88 -2.41
N ILE A 266 -6.58 12.56 -3.04
CA ILE A 266 -6.61 14.02 -3.20
C ILE A 266 -7.80 14.44 -4.05
N MET A 267 -8.02 13.80 -5.20
CA MET A 267 -9.18 14.10 -6.06
C MET A 267 -10.50 13.91 -5.31
N MET A 268 -10.68 12.77 -4.64
CA MET A 268 -11.90 12.53 -3.85
C MET A 268 -12.09 13.55 -2.71
N SER A 269 -11.00 14.08 -2.17
CA SER A 269 -11.04 15.10 -1.10
C SER A 269 -11.36 16.51 -1.59
N THR A 270 -11.20 16.78 -2.89
CA THR A 270 -11.38 18.13 -3.46
C THR A 270 -12.57 18.25 -4.40
N ILE A 271 -13.16 17.13 -4.85
CA ILE A 271 -14.34 17.13 -5.73
C ILE A 271 -15.57 17.79 -5.09
N SER A 272 -15.69 17.77 -3.76
CA SER A 272 -16.81 18.38 -3.05
C SER A 272 -16.35 19.26 -1.88
N PRO A 273 -16.89 20.48 -1.72
CA PRO A 273 -16.50 21.39 -0.64
C PRO A 273 -16.89 20.85 0.76
N ASN A 274 -17.83 19.91 0.81
CA ASN A 274 -18.30 19.31 2.06
C ASN A 274 -17.35 18.25 2.61
N VAL A 275 -16.31 17.85 1.86
CA VAL A 275 -15.31 16.88 2.31
C VAL A 275 -14.28 17.57 3.21
N ASP A 276 -13.92 16.92 4.32
CA ASP A 276 -12.97 17.44 5.28
C ASP A 276 -11.52 17.16 4.85
N PHE A 277 -11.02 18.00 3.95
CA PHE A 277 -9.63 17.93 3.48
C PHE A 277 -8.61 18.07 4.62
N VAL A 278 -8.88 18.93 5.61
CA VAL A 278 -7.97 19.16 6.74
C VAL A 278 -7.88 17.90 7.59
N GLY A 279 -9.02 17.30 7.94
CA GLY A 279 -9.08 16.04 8.68
C GLY A 279 -8.37 14.90 7.95
N HIS A 280 -8.55 14.80 6.63
CA HIS A 280 -7.87 13.78 5.81
C HIS A 280 -6.35 13.93 5.83
N PHE A 281 -5.84 15.14 5.56
CA PHE A 281 -4.41 15.40 5.57
C PHE A 281 -3.81 15.21 6.97
N ALA A 282 -4.51 15.69 8.00
CA ALA A 282 -4.12 15.53 9.40
C ALA A 282 -4.06 14.05 9.82
N GLY A 283 -5.04 13.25 9.39
CA GLY A 283 -5.04 11.80 9.58
C GLY A 283 -3.81 11.14 8.94
N MET A 284 -3.52 11.48 7.67
CA MET A 284 -2.33 10.99 6.96
C MET A 284 -1.02 11.36 7.69
N LEU A 285 -0.90 12.61 8.13
CA LEU A 285 0.26 13.07 8.89
C LEU A 285 0.40 12.31 10.22
N ALA A 286 -0.71 12.10 10.94
CA ALA A 286 -0.73 11.33 12.18
C ALA A 286 -0.24 9.89 11.97
N GLY A 287 -0.73 9.21 10.94
CA GLY A 287 -0.31 7.85 10.60
C GLY A 287 1.16 7.76 10.22
N PHE A 288 1.65 8.71 9.41
CA PHE A 288 3.05 8.78 9.01
C PHE A 288 3.98 8.94 10.22
N LEU A 289 3.68 9.89 11.11
CA LEU A 289 4.48 10.13 12.31
C LEU A 289 4.41 8.94 13.27
N LEU A 290 3.22 8.37 13.48
CA LEU A 290 3.05 7.25 14.41
C LEU A 290 3.72 5.97 13.90
N ALA A 291 3.71 5.71 12.60
CA ALA A 291 4.44 4.60 12.00
C ALA A 291 5.95 4.72 12.24
N ILE A 292 6.56 5.90 12.07
CA ILE A 292 7.98 6.12 12.38
C ILE A 292 8.27 5.89 13.87
N ILE A 293 7.37 6.35 14.75
CA ILE A 293 7.51 6.18 16.21
C ILE A 293 7.41 4.71 16.62
N LEU A 294 6.48 3.96 16.04
CA LEU A 294 6.20 2.56 16.38
C LEU A 294 7.05 1.56 15.61
N ALA A 295 7.71 1.97 14.53
CA ALA A 295 8.65 1.14 13.78
C ALA A 295 9.69 0.56 14.74
N ASP A 296 9.94 -0.73 14.60
CA ASP A 296 10.93 -1.47 15.39
C ASP A 296 11.86 -2.19 14.40
N MET A 297 12.83 -1.44 13.89
CA MET A 297 13.74 -1.91 12.85
C MET A 297 15.03 -2.44 13.46
N GLN A 298 15.49 -3.59 12.98
CA GLN A 298 16.80 -4.13 13.33
C GLN A 298 17.90 -3.14 12.93
N GLU A 299 18.92 -2.96 13.77
CA GLU A 299 20.00 -1.98 13.57
C GLU A 299 20.65 -2.09 12.18
N GLU A 300 20.82 -3.29 11.65
CA GLU A 300 21.38 -3.55 10.31
C GLU A 300 20.58 -2.90 9.17
N HIS A 301 19.26 -2.78 9.33
CA HIS A 301 18.36 -2.24 8.32
C HIS A 301 17.95 -0.78 8.61
N GLN A 302 18.51 -0.14 9.64
CA GLN A 302 18.18 1.24 9.97
C GLN A 302 18.86 2.22 9.02
N PRO A 303 18.10 3.08 8.31
CA PRO A 303 18.69 4.23 7.64
C PRO A 303 19.47 5.08 8.65
N PRO A 304 20.59 5.71 8.26
CA PRO A 304 21.43 6.50 9.17
C PRO A 304 20.67 7.63 9.89
N TRP A 305 19.58 8.12 9.29
CA TRP A 305 18.73 9.19 9.82
C TRP A 305 17.60 8.70 10.73
N TYR A 306 17.40 7.38 10.89
CA TYR A 306 16.24 6.78 11.55
C TYR A 306 16.03 7.26 12.99
N ASN A 307 17.06 7.20 13.83
CA ASN A 307 16.95 7.60 15.23
C ASN A 307 16.61 9.09 15.39
N LYS A 308 17.17 9.95 14.54
CA LYS A 308 16.84 11.38 14.50
C LYS A 308 15.39 11.58 14.06
N ALA A 309 14.96 10.92 12.98
CA ALA A 309 13.57 10.99 12.51
C ALA A 309 12.57 10.49 13.56
N LYS A 310 12.88 9.41 14.28
CA LYS A 310 12.05 8.88 15.37
C LYS A 310 11.90 9.87 16.52
N LEU A 311 12.99 10.52 16.94
CA LEU A 311 12.93 11.56 17.97
C LEU A 311 12.15 12.79 17.48
N THR A 312 12.42 13.26 16.26
CA THR A 312 11.69 14.37 15.64
C THR A 312 10.20 14.06 15.54
N ALA A 313 9.82 12.86 15.09
CA ALA A 313 8.42 12.45 14.98
C ALA A 313 7.71 12.48 16.35
N LYS A 314 8.37 12.02 17.43
CA LYS A 314 7.83 12.12 18.79
C LYS A 314 7.57 13.58 19.20
N ASN A 315 8.56 14.45 19.02
CA ASN A 315 8.48 15.86 19.42
C ASN A 315 7.41 16.61 18.60
N VAL A 316 7.38 16.39 17.29
CA VAL A 316 6.40 16.99 16.38
C VAL A 316 4.99 16.50 16.71
N THR A 317 4.80 15.20 16.95
CA THR A 317 3.50 14.66 17.34
C THR A 317 3.02 15.26 18.67
N ALA A 318 3.90 15.32 19.68
CA ALA A 318 3.56 15.92 20.97
C ALA A 318 3.18 17.40 20.83
N LEU A 319 3.95 18.16 20.04
CA LEU A 319 3.67 19.58 19.78
C LEU A 319 2.32 19.76 19.08
N ILE A 320 2.05 18.99 18.01
CA ILE A 320 0.78 19.05 17.28
C ILE A 320 -0.40 18.74 18.20
N VAL A 321 -0.32 17.66 18.98
CA VAL A 321 -1.38 17.29 19.94
C VAL A 321 -1.63 18.41 20.94
N ILE A 322 -0.58 18.97 21.55
CA ILE A 322 -0.71 20.04 22.53
C ILE A 322 -1.34 21.29 21.89
N LEU A 323 -0.83 21.73 20.74
CA LEU A 323 -1.34 22.92 20.05
C LEU A 323 -2.79 22.75 19.62
N SER A 324 -3.16 21.59 19.07
CA SER A 324 -4.53 21.32 18.65
C SER A 324 -5.48 21.18 19.84
N LEU A 325 -5.05 20.59 20.96
CA LEU A 325 -5.84 20.56 22.20
C LEU A 325 -6.05 21.96 22.79
N VAL A 326 -4.98 22.75 22.90
CA VAL A 326 -5.07 24.14 23.38
C VAL A 326 -6.01 24.92 22.47
N ARG A 327 -5.87 24.78 21.15
CA ARG A 327 -6.76 25.43 20.20
C ARG A 327 -8.20 24.98 20.38
N ALA A 328 -8.46 23.68 20.47
CA ALA A 328 -9.81 23.13 20.63
C ALA A 328 -10.50 23.56 21.94
N ILE A 329 -9.74 23.70 23.04
CA ILE A 329 -10.25 24.18 24.33
C ILE A 329 -10.46 25.69 24.34
N THR A 330 -9.62 26.44 23.61
CA THR A 330 -9.72 27.91 23.49
C THR A 330 -10.65 28.36 22.36
N LEU A 331 -11.28 27.42 21.62
CA LEU A 331 -12.43 27.73 20.79
C LEU A 331 -13.49 28.31 21.72
N GLY A 332 -13.76 29.61 21.60
CA GLY A 332 -14.83 30.24 22.36
C GLY A 332 -16.14 29.47 22.12
N PRO A 333 -17.01 29.30 23.14
CA PRO A 333 -18.24 28.54 23.02
C PRO A 333 -19.29 29.20 22.11
N ASP A 334 -18.95 30.29 21.43
CA ASP A 334 -19.86 31.24 20.77
C ASP A 334 -20.38 30.75 19.40
N GLY A 335 -20.03 29.53 18.98
CA GLY A 335 -20.56 28.97 17.75
C GLY A 335 -21.98 28.42 17.92
N PRO A 336 -22.87 28.57 16.93
CA PRO A 336 -24.23 28.06 17.01
C PRO A 336 -24.26 26.55 17.23
N ILE A 337 -25.13 26.11 18.15
CA ILE A 337 -25.47 24.70 18.31
C ILE A 337 -26.70 24.40 17.45
N PRO A 338 -26.64 23.41 16.54
CA PRO A 338 -27.80 22.96 15.78
C PRO A 338 -28.94 22.54 16.72
N TYR A 339 -30.11 23.15 16.56
CA TYR A 339 -31.27 22.86 17.40
C TYR A 339 -32.01 21.61 16.90
N CYS A 340 -31.52 20.44 17.31
CA CYS A 340 -31.95 19.14 16.78
C CYS A 340 -32.91 18.34 17.68
N GLY A 341 -33.27 18.84 18.86
CA GLY A 341 -34.09 18.10 19.83
C GLY A 341 -33.28 17.01 20.55
N THR A 342 -33.89 15.86 20.82
CA THR A 342 -33.23 14.70 21.47
C THR A 342 -33.25 13.48 20.55
N ILE A 343 -32.47 12.44 20.87
CA ILE A 343 -32.49 11.18 20.10
C ILE A 343 -33.89 10.54 20.07
N PHE A 344 -34.64 10.64 21.17
CA PHE A 344 -36.01 10.10 21.27
C PHE A 344 -37.08 11.02 20.67
N HIS A 345 -36.80 12.32 20.60
CA HIS A 345 -37.66 13.33 20.00
C HIS A 345 -36.86 14.22 19.04
N PRO A 346 -36.40 13.67 17.90
CA PRO A 346 -35.60 14.41 16.96
C PRO A 346 -36.46 15.45 16.27
N ARG A 347 -36.00 16.69 16.26
CA ARG A 347 -36.71 17.79 15.63
C ARG A 347 -36.54 17.65 14.11
N ARG A 348 -37.66 17.60 13.38
CA ARG A 348 -37.63 17.59 11.91
C ARG A 348 -37.37 19.01 11.43
N LEU A 349 -36.10 19.37 11.21
CA LEU A 349 -35.82 20.61 10.49
C LEU A 349 -36.35 20.49 9.04
N PRO A 350 -36.93 21.57 8.48
CA PRO A 350 -37.58 21.56 7.18
C PRO A 350 -36.62 21.59 5.98
N PHE A 351 -35.30 21.49 6.19
CA PHE A 351 -34.29 21.59 5.14
C PHE A 351 -33.45 20.32 5.05
#